data_AF-A0A0M0JX62-F1
#
_entry.id   AF-A0A0M0JX62-F1
#
_cell.length_a   1.000
_cell.length_b   1.000
_cell.length_c   1.000
_cell.angle_alpha   90.00
_cell.angle_beta   90.00
_cell.angle_gamma   90.00
#
_symmetry.space_group_name_H-M   'P 1'
#
loop_
_entity.id
_entity.type
_entity.pdbx_description
1 polymer ?
#
loop_
_entity_poly.entity_id
_entity_poly.type
_entity_poly.pdbx_seq_one_letter_code
_entity_poly.pdbx_strand_id
1 'polypeptide(L)'
;MPKKAKPVETTPESVLKKRKRQEKYAEAAAAAVTEATKKATASKEEAFKRAEAYIKEYRTAEKSLVTLKRAARKEGTFYVPEEPKLLFVMRLRGIMGMDPKSRHIMKVLRLLQIHNGVFMRLNKATFNNLVKVDPYIMYGYPSLKSVRDLLYKRGCAKINGQRVALTDNKIIEDGLSEKTKGAVICMEDMVHQIYTVGPYFKECCKFLWPFKMNTPAGGMRRKVLHFADGGDCGNREEYVNDLIARML
;
A
#
# COMPACT_ATOMS: atom_id res chain seq x y z
N MET A 1 3.70 81.64 24.18
CA MET A 1 2.78 80.48 24.26
C MET A 1 3.61 79.20 24.28
N PRO A 2 3.52 78.34 25.30
CA PRO A 2 4.28 77.09 25.31
C PRO A 2 3.69 76.11 24.29
N LYS A 3 4.54 75.51 23.46
CA LYS A 3 4.15 74.47 22.50
C LYS A 3 3.58 73.28 23.27
N LYS A 4 2.30 72.93 23.03
CA LYS A 4 1.68 71.72 23.57
C LYS A 4 2.52 70.50 23.16
N ALA A 5 2.96 69.72 24.15
CA ALA A 5 3.64 68.45 23.91
C ALA A 5 2.73 67.53 23.08
N LYS A 6 3.29 66.90 22.03
CA LYS A 6 2.57 65.90 21.23
C LYS A 6 2.10 64.76 22.14
N PRO A 7 0.88 64.21 21.98
CA PRO A 7 0.45 63.07 22.76
C PRO A 7 1.43 61.92 22.50
N VAL A 8 2.01 61.36 23.56
CA VAL A 8 2.81 60.14 23.46
C VAL A 8 1.88 59.06 22.91
N GLU A 9 2.18 58.52 21.73
CA GLU A 9 1.42 57.43 21.12
C GLU A 9 1.48 56.20 22.03
N THR A 10 0.51 56.08 22.94
CA THR A 10 0.37 54.92 23.80
C THR A 10 -0.28 53.82 22.99
N THR A 11 0.52 52.81 22.62
CA THR A 11 -0.03 51.61 21.97
C THR A 11 -1.16 51.03 22.82
N PRO A 12 -2.35 50.78 22.23
CA PRO A 12 -3.49 50.26 22.96
C PRO A 12 -3.17 48.94 23.65
N GLU A 13 -3.66 48.74 24.86
CA GLU A 13 -3.42 47.52 25.67
C GLU A 13 -3.85 46.23 24.93
N SER A 14 -4.90 46.33 24.10
CA SER A 14 -5.36 45.24 23.23
C SER A 14 -4.32 44.80 22.19
N VAL A 15 -3.55 45.75 21.64
CA VAL A 15 -2.47 45.49 20.67
C VAL A 15 -1.29 44.82 21.37
N LEU A 16 -0.94 45.25 22.59
CA LEU A 16 0.12 44.64 23.40
C LEU A 16 -0.23 43.19 23.79
N LYS A 17 -1.49 42.93 24.20
CA LYS A 17 -1.98 41.57 24.48
C LYS A 17 -1.97 40.68 23.23
N LYS A 18 -2.31 41.22 22.05
CA LYS A 18 -2.25 40.51 20.78
C LYS A 18 -0.82 40.15 20.38
N ARG A 19 0.14 41.07 20.54
CA ARG A 19 1.57 40.84 20.27
C ARG A 19 2.14 39.73 21.16
N LYS A 20 1.95 39.82 22.49
CA LYS A 20 2.38 38.77 23.44
C LYS A 20 1.80 37.39 23.11
N ARG A 21 0.53 37.34 22.66
CA ARG A 21 -0.09 36.08 22.24
C ARG A 21 0.52 35.55 20.94
N GLN A 22 0.80 36.40 19.96
CA GLN A 22 1.45 36.01 18.71
C GLN A 22 2.89 35.55 18.94
N GLU A 23 3.65 36.22 19.80
CA GLU A 23 5.01 35.81 20.21
C GLU A 23 4.98 34.42 20.85
N LYS A 24 4.07 34.19 21.81
CA LYS A 24 3.89 32.85 22.41
C LYS A 24 3.53 31.77 21.38
N TYR A 25 2.65 32.07 20.43
CA TYR A 25 2.33 31.12 19.36
C TYR A 25 3.50 30.89 18.41
N ALA A 26 4.30 31.92 18.12
CA ALA A 26 5.49 31.81 17.28
C ALA A 26 6.58 30.99 17.96
N GLU A 27 6.82 31.20 19.26
CA GLU A 27 7.75 30.41 20.07
C GLU A 27 7.31 28.94 20.15
N ALA A 28 6.02 28.70 20.42
CA ALA A 28 5.47 27.35 20.45
C ALA A 28 5.55 26.66 19.07
N ALA A 29 5.28 27.39 17.98
CA ALA A 29 5.42 26.87 16.63
C ALA A 29 6.88 26.57 16.29
N ALA A 30 7.82 27.44 16.65
CA ALA A 30 9.25 27.22 16.44
C ALA A 30 9.74 25.98 17.22
N ALA A 31 9.36 25.85 18.49
CA ALA A 31 9.66 24.67 19.29
C ALA A 31 9.09 23.39 18.65
N ALA A 32 7.82 23.40 18.24
CA ALA A 32 7.18 22.27 17.57
C ALA A 32 7.87 21.89 16.24
N VAL A 33 8.34 22.86 15.46
CA VAL A 33 9.11 22.60 14.22
C VAL A 33 10.46 21.96 14.54
N THR A 34 11.17 22.43 15.57
CA THR A 34 12.45 21.82 15.97
C THR A 34 12.28 20.40 16.51
N GLU A 35 11.20 20.11 17.23
CA GLU A 35 10.90 18.74 17.66
C GLU A 35 10.48 17.84 16.49
N ALA A 36 9.63 18.35 15.60
CA ALA A 36 9.17 17.60 14.42
C ALA A 36 10.33 17.27 13.47
N THR A 37 11.29 18.18 13.30
CA THR A 37 12.48 17.94 12.48
C THR A 37 13.39 16.88 13.10
N LYS A 38 13.64 16.94 14.42
CA LYS A 38 14.41 15.91 15.15
C LYS A 38 13.75 14.53 15.06
N LYS A 39 12.42 14.46 15.22
CA LYS A 39 11.67 13.21 15.07
C LYS A 39 11.74 12.68 13.64
N ALA A 40 11.61 13.57 12.65
CA ALA A 40 11.69 13.19 11.23
C ALA A 40 13.08 12.69 10.81
N THR A 41 14.17 13.25 11.37
CA THR A 41 15.52 12.74 11.11
C THR A 41 15.70 11.35 11.71
N ALA A 42 15.26 11.15 12.95
CA ALA A 42 15.33 9.85 13.62
C ALA A 42 14.49 8.78 12.88
N SER A 43 13.24 9.09 12.51
CA SER A 43 12.37 8.15 11.80
C SER A 43 12.90 7.82 10.40
N LYS A 44 13.56 8.76 9.72
CA LYS A 44 14.22 8.50 8.44
C LYS A 44 15.40 7.54 8.58
N GLU A 45 16.24 7.70 9.60
CA GLU A 45 17.33 6.78 9.89
C GLU A 45 16.82 5.38 10.25
N GLU A 46 15.76 5.29 11.05
CA GLU A 46 15.11 4.03 11.37
C GLU A 46 14.54 3.34 10.12
N ALA A 47 13.81 4.08 9.28
CA ALA A 47 13.26 3.54 8.03
C ALA A 47 14.35 3.00 7.10
N PHE A 48 15.50 3.67 7.03
CA PHE A 48 16.63 3.21 6.22
C PHE A 48 17.21 1.90 6.75
N LYS A 49 17.47 1.81 8.06
CA LYS A 49 17.96 0.58 8.71
C LYS A 49 16.99 -0.59 8.54
N ARG A 50 15.69 -0.35 8.66
CA ARG A 50 14.64 -1.37 8.43
C ARG A 50 14.64 -1.83 6.97
N ALA A 51 14.70 -0.91 6.01
CA ALA A 51 14.75 -1.24 4.59
C ALA A 51 15.99 -2.10 4.24
N GLU A 52 17.16 -1.79 4.79
CA GLU A 52 18.37 -2.60 4.62
C GLU A 52 18.18 -4.02 5.18
N ALA A 53 17.58 -4.14 6.37
CA ALA A 53 17.28 -5.43 6.98
C ALA A 53 16.34 -6.28 6.11
N TYR A 54 15.27 -5.68 5.57
CA TYR A 54 14.34 -6.39 4.68
C TYR A 54 14.99 -6.82 3.37
N ILE A 55 15.82 -5.99 2.76
CA ILE A 55 16.56 -6.37 1.54
C ILE A 55 17.49 -7.54 1.83
N LYS A 56 18.18 -7.52 2.98
CA LYS A 56 19.02 -8.63 3.42
C LYS A 56 18.18 -9.91 3.59
N GLU A 57 17.04 -9.81 4.26
CA GLU A 57 16.09 -10.92 4.46
C GLU A 57 15.65 -11.54 3.12
N TYR A 58 15.18 -10.72 2.17
CA TYR A 58 14.75 -11.20 0.84
C TYR A 58 15.87 -11.88 0.09
N ARG A 59 17.07 -11.29 0.06
CA ARG A 59 18.25 -11.90 -0.59
C ARG A 59 18.65 -13.22 0.07
N THR A 60 18.56 -13.30 1.40
CA THR A 60 18.85 -14.56 2.10
C THR A 60 17.81 -15.63 1.80
N ALA A 61 16.53 -15.27 1.71
CA ALA A 61 15.44 -16.18 1.36
C ALA A 61 15.57 -16.69 -0.09
N GLU A 62 15.90 -15.82 -1.05
CA GLU A 62 16.14 -16.24 -2.44
C GLU A 62 17.32 -17.22 -2.54
N LYS A 63 18.44 -16.91 -1.85
CA LYS A 63 19.62 -17.79 -1.82
C LYS A 63 19.34 -19.13 -1.15
N SER A 64 18.58 -19.13 -0.05
CA SER A 64 18.23 -20.37 0.66
C SER A 64 17.37 -21.27 -0.22
N LEU A 65 16.36 -20.72 -0.92
CA LEU A 65 15.53 -21.46 -1.88
C LEU A 65 16.37 -22.13 -2.98
N VAL A 66 17.35 -21.41 -3.55
CA VAL A 66 18.26 -21.97 -4.57
C VAL A 66 19.12 -23.08 -3.97
N THR A 67 19.62 -22.89 -2.76
CA THR A 67 20.47 -23.87 -2.06
C THR A 67 19.71 -25.15 -1.77
N LEU A 68 18.48 -25.05 -1.27
CA LEU A 68 17.59 -26.19 -1.00
C LEU A 68 17.25 -26.96 -2.28
N LYS A 69 16.94 -26.25 -3.38
CA LYS A 69 16.71 -26.89 -4.69
C LYS A 69 17.94 -27.66 -5.18
N ARG A 70 19.16 -27.14 -4.96
CA ARG A 70 20.41 -27.80 -5.34
C ARG A 70 20.72 -29.00 -4.44
N ALA A 71 20.49 -28.88 -3.14
CA ALA A 71 20.66 -29.98 -2.17
C ALA A 71 19.75 -31.17 -2.50
N ALA A 72 18.46 -30.91 -2.75
CA ALA A 72 17.51 -31.94 -3.16
C ALA A 72 17.95 -32.64 -4.45
N ARG A 73 18.36 -31.89 -5.48
CA ARG A 73 18.91 -32.47 -6.72
C ARG A 73 20.16 -33.33 -6.48
N LYS A 74 21.03 -32.96 -5.53
CA LYS A 74 22.24 -33.72 -5.18
C LYS A 74 21.90 -35.03 -4.49
N GLU A 75 20.88 -35.04 -3.63
CA GLU A 75 20.39 -36.23 -2.94
C GLU A 75 19.47 -37.11 -3.82
N GLY A 76 19.11 -36.64 -5.01
CA GLY A 76 18.15 -37.32 -5.89
C GLY A 76 16.68 -37.18 -5.45
N THR A 77 16.39 -36.25 -4.53
CA THR A 77 15.04 -35.95 -4.04
C THR A 77 14.47 -34.69 -4.70
N PHE A 78 13.16 -34.47 -4.55
CA PHE A 78 12.48 -33.29 -5.10
C PHE A 78 12.23 -32.24 -4.02
N TYR A 79 12.59 -30.98 -4.31
CA TYR A 79 12.22 -29.85 -3.47
C TYR A 79 10.85 -29.31 -3.88
N VAL A 80 9.88 -29.37 -2.98
CA VAL A 80 8.54 -28.78 -3.16
C VAL A 80 8.55 -27.39 -2.50
N PRO A 81 8.30 -26.30 -3.26
CA PRO A 81 8.25 -24.95 -2.71
C PRO A 81 7.00 -24.76 -1.82
N GLU A 82 7.09 -23.80 -0.90
CA GLU A 82 5.94 -23.43 -0.07
C GLU A 82 4.81 -22.83 -0.92
N GLU A 83 3.57 -23.11 -0.55
CA GLU A 83 2.39 -22.51 -1.19
C GLU A 83 2.39 -20.97 -1.00
N PRO A 84 2.02 -20.22 -2.05
CA PRO A 84 2.01 -18.76 -1.99
C PRO A 84 0.92 -18.23 -1.06
N LYS A 85 1.26 -17.26 -0.21
CA LYS A 85 0.36 -16.70 0.81
C LYS A 85 -0.41 -15.46 0.35
N LEU A 86 0.07 -14.78 -0.69
CA LEU A 86 -0.45 -13.50 -1.16
C LEU A 86 -1.05 -13.63 -2.57
N LEU A 87 -2.20 -12.99 -2.77
CA LEU A 87 -2.84 -12.80 -4.06
C LEU A 87 -2.95 -11.32 -4.41
N PHE A 88 -2.75 -11.01 -5.69
CA PHE A 88 -3.24 -9.77 -6.28
C PHE A 88 -4.46 -10.11 -7.14
N VAL A 89 -5.59 -9.47 -6.85
CA VAL A 89 -6.86 -9.73 -7.53
C VAL A 89 -7.31 -8.47 -8.23
N MET A 90 -7.66 -8.59 -9.51
CA MET A 90 -8.08 -7.47 -10.32
C MET A 90 -9.34 -7.77 -11.12
N ARG A 91 -10.20 -6.77 -11.25
CA ARG A 91 -11.44 -6.87 -12.03
C ARG A 91 -11.18 -6.69 -13.53
N LEU A 92 -11.66 -7.63 -14.34
CA LEU A 92 -11.54 -7.58 -15.80
C LEU A 92 -12.83 -7.20 -16.52
N ARG A 93 -13.99 -7.63 -16.01
CA ARG A 93 -15.30 -7.46 -16.68
C ARG A 93 -16.21 -6.48 -15.94
N GLY A 94 -17.13 -5.86 -16.68
CA GLY A 94 -18.13 -4.91 -16.18
C GLY A 94 -19.22 -5.55 -15.32
N ILE A 95 -20.25 -4.76 -14.95
CA ILE A 95 -21.37 -5.24 -14.11
C ILE A 95 -22.53 -5.85 -14.90
N MET A 96 -22.57 -5.63 -16.22
CA MET A 96 -23.67 -6.06 -17.08
C MET A 96 -23.70 -7.60 -17.20
N GLY A 97 -24.87 -8.19 -17.02
CA GLY A 97 -25.06 -9.65 -17.09
C GLY A 97 -24.41 -10.43 -15.94
N MET A 98 -24.01 -9.76 -14.85
CA MET A 98 -23.48 -10.43 -13.67
C MET A 98 -24.59 -10.76 -12.67
N ASP A 99 -24.59 -12.00 -12.20
CA ASP A 99 -25.55 -12.48 -11.21
C ASP A 99 -25.43 -11.71 -9.88
N PRO A 100 -26.52 -11.59 -9.11
CA PRO A 100 -26.52 -10.82 -7.87
C PRO A 100 -25.50 -11.32 -6.82
N LYS A 101 -25.22 -12.64 -6.77
CA LYS A 101 -24.29 -13.21 -5.79
C LYS A 101 -22.85 -12.84 -6.13
N SER A 102 -22.42 -13.00 -7.38
CA SER A 102 -21.10 -12.56 -7.84
C SER A 102 -20.91 -11.05 -7.68
N ARG A 103 -21.96 -10.27 -7.96
CA ARG A 103 -21.95 -8.82 -7.74
C ARG A 103 -21.72 -8.47 -6.28
N HIS A 104 -22.35 -9.19 -5.36
CA HIS A 104 -22.16 -8.99 -3.92
C HIS A 104 -20.74 -9.37 -3.49
N ILE A 105 -20.21 -10.50 -3.97
CA ILE A 105 -18.83 -10.92 -3.70
C ILE A 105 -17.83 -9.85 -4.16
N MET A 106 -17.97 -9.32 -5.39
CA MET A 106 -17.11 -8.24 -5.88
C MET A 106 -17.15 -6.98 -5.01
N LYS A 107 -18.31 -6.63 -4.45
CA LYS A 107 -18.44 -5.50 -3.52
C LYS A 107 -17.67 -5.76 -2.22
N VAL A 108 -17.76 -6.96 -1.65
CA VAL A 108 -17.01 -7.38 -0.46
C VAL A 108 -15.50 -7.31 -0.72
N LEU A 109 -15.06 -7.74 -1.90
CA LEU A 109 -13.67 -7.67 -2.34
C LEU A 109 -13.19 -6.23 -2.66
N ARG A 110 -14.10 -5.25 -2.67
CA ARG A 110 -13.88 -3.84 -3.06
C ARG A 110 -13.53 -3.63 -4.55
N LEU A 111 -13.93 -4.57 -5.41
CA LEU A 111 -13.71 -4.55 -6.87
C LEU A 111 -14.87 -3.87 -7.61
N LEU A 112 -15.06 -2.57 -7.36
CA LEU A 112 -16.23 -1.82 -7.85
C LEU A 112 -16.14 -1.39 -9.31
N GLN A 113 -14.95 -1.06 -9.79
CA GLN A 113 -14.69 -0.59 -11.16
C GLN A 113 -13.80 -1.58 -11.91
N ILE A 114 -13.90 -1.58 -13.24
CA ILE A 114 -13.00 -2.36 -14.11
C ILE A 114 -11.56 -1.91 -13.85
N HIS A 115 -10.62 -2.86 -13.85
CA HIS A 115 -9.20 -2.66 -13.54
C HIS A 115 -8.92 -2.14 -12.12
N ASN A 116 -9.89 -2.24 -11.19
CA ASN A 116 -9.56 -2.13 -9.78
C ASN A 116 -8.79 -3.37 -9.32
N GLY A 117 -7.70 -3.16 -8.59
CA GLY A 117 -6.86 -4.21 -8.00
C GLY A 117 -6.82 -4.13 -6.48
N VAL A 118 -6.76 -5.28 -5.81
CA VAL A 118 -6.68 -5.38 -4.34
C VAL A 118 -5.76 -6.55 -3.97
N PHE A 119 -4.93 -6.37 -2.94
CA PHE A 119 -4.19 -7.47 -2.32
C PHE A 119 -5.07 -8.28 -1.38
N MET A 120 -4.93 -9.60 -1.41
CA MET A 120 -5.65 -10.51 -0.54
C MET A 120 -4.74 -11.60 0.01
N ARG A 121 -4.96 -11.97 1.25
CA ARG A 121 -4.35 -13.15 1.84
C ARG A 121 -5.01 -14.40 1.26
N LEU A 122 -4.21 -15.38 0.85
CA LEU A 122 -4.70 -16.67 0.43
C LEU A 122 -5.20 -17.45 1.65
N ASN A 123 -6.49 -17.75 1.66
CA ASN A 123 -7.17 -18.62 2.61
C ASN A 123 -8.24 -19.42 1.84
N LYS A 124 -8.60 -20.61 2.33
CA LYS A 124 -9.66 -21.44 1.75
C LYS A 124 -10.97 -20.67 1.56
N ALA A 125 -11.35 -19.83 2.53
CA ALA A 125 -12.56 -19.01 2.45
C ALA A 125 -12.50 -17.95 1.32
N THR A 126 -11.37 -17.25 1.19
CA THR A 126 -11.19 -16.25 0.13
C THR A 126 -11.12 -16.93 -1.24
N PHE A 127 -10.46 -18.09 -1.33
CA PHE A 127 -10.36 -18.86 -2.56
C PHE A 127 -11.72 -19.34 -3.05
N ASN A 128 -12.57 -19.88 -2.16
CA ASN A 128 -13.94 -20.27 -2.51
C ASN A 128 -14.79 -19.10 -3.04
N ASN A 129 -14.56 -17.89 -2.53
CA ASN A 129 -15.20 -16.69 -3.08
C ASN A 129 -14.64 -16.31 -4.44
N LEU A 130 -13.33 -16.43 -4.65
CA LEU A 130 -12.66 -16.15 -5.92
C LEU A 130 -13.13 -17.08 -7.03
N VAL A 131 -13.23 -18.39 -6.76
CA VAL A 131 -13.72 -19.39 -7.73
C VAL A 131 -15.13 -19.05 -8.24
N LYS A 132 -15.99 -18.47 -7.40
CA LYS A 132 -17.35 -18.06 -7.82
C LYS A 132 -17.34 -16.86 -8.77
N VAL A 133 -16.40 -15.93 -8.59
CA VAL A 133 -16.30 -14.72 -9.42
C VAL A 133 -15.23 -14.83 -10.50
N ASP A 134 -14.61 -15.99 -10.63
CA ASP A 134 -13.49 -16.32 -11.51
C ASP A 134 -13.67 -15.79 -12.94
N PRO A 135 -14.86 -15.90 -13.58
CA PRO A 135 -15.07 -15.38 -14.95
C PRO A 135 -15.00 -13.86 -15.09
N TYR A 136 -15.03 -13.10 -13.98
CA TYR A 136 -15.07 -11.63 -13.97
C TYR A 136 -13.78 -10.98 -13.50
N ILE A 137 -12.88 -11.76 -12.91
CA ILE A 137 -11.64 -11.31 -12.31
C ILE A 137 -10.44 -12.06 -12.91
N MET A 138 -9.26 -11.54 -12.64
CA MET A 138 -8.04 -12.32 -12.66
C MET A 138 -7.44 -12.29 -11.26
N TYR A 139 -6.65 -13.29 -10.92
CA TYR A 139 -5.78 -13.27 -9.75
C TYR A 139 -4.51 -14.10 -9.99
N GLY A 140 -3.50 -13.84 -9.17
CA GLY A 140 -2.25 -14.59 -9.18
C GLY A 140 -1.32 -14.13 -8.06
N TYR A 141 -0.09 -14.61 -8.10
CA TYR A 141 0.91 -14.42 -7.06
C TYR A 141 1.85 -13.28 -7.43
N PRO A 142 1.72 -12.09 -6.81
CA PRO A 142 2.56 -10.96 -7.14
C PRO A 142 3.97 -11.16 -6.58
N SER A 143 4.98 -10.82 -7.39
CA SER A 143 6.37 -10.75 -6.97
C SER A 143 6.61 -9.55 -6.04
N LEU A 144 7.71 -9.57 -5.28
CA LEU A 144 8.13 -8.43 -4.46
C LEU A 144 8.22 -7.13 -5.27
N LYS A 145 8.77 -7.22 -6.49
CA LYS A 145 8.87 -6.09 -7.42
C LYS A 145 7.49 -5.55 -7.80
N SER A 146 6.54 -6.43 -8.16
CA SER A 146 5.18 -6.01 -8.53
C SER A 146 4.43 -5.38 -7.36
N VAL A 147 4.59 -5.90 -6.14
CA VAL A 147 4.01 -5.28 -4.93
C VAL A 147 4.59 -3.88 -4.70
N ARG A 148 5.92 -3.75 -4.80
CA ARG A 148 6.61 -2.46 -4.68
C ARG A 148 6.12 -1.48 -5.74
N ASP A 149 6.15 -1.84 -7.01
CA ASP A 149 5.75 -0.96 -8.10
C ASP A 149 4.27 -0.54 -7.99
N LEU A 150 3.37 -1.44 -7.57
CA LEU A 150 1.96 -1.13 -7.31
C LEU A 150 1.81 -0.06 -6.22
N LEU A 151 2.50 -0.23 -5.10
CA LEU A 151 2.45 0.71 -3.99
C LEU A 151 3.04 2.07 -4.37
N TYR A 152 4.22 2.09 -4.98
CA TYR A 152 4.89 3.34 -5.34
C TYR A 152 4.20 4.10 -6.48
N LYS A 153 3.71 3.41 -7.52
CA LYS A 153 3.12 4.08 -8.70
C LYS A 153 1.63 4.33 -8.58
N ARG A 154 0.90 3.45 -7.89
CA ARG A 154 -0.58 3.45 -7.87
C ARG A 154 -1.15 3.48 -6.46
N GLY A 155 -0.32 3.47 -5.41
CA GLY A 155 -0.73 3.45 -4.02
C GLY A 155 -1.48 4.71 -3.61
N CYS A 156 -2.65 4.52 -3.04
CA CYS A 156 -3.41 5.59 -2.39
C CYS A 156 -3.92 5.08 -1.05
N ALA A 157 -3.89 5.94 -0.04
CA ALA A 157 -4.51 5.72 1.25
C ALA A 157 -6.00 6.07 1.22
N LYS A 158 -6.77 5.39 2.06
CA LYS A 158 -8.14 5.74 2.43
C LYS A 158 -8.11 6.48 3.77
N ILE A 159 -8.13 7.80 3.72
CA ILE A 159 -8.11 8.68 4.90
C ILE A 159 -9.44 9.40 4.98
N ASN A 160 -10.20 9.23 6.06
CA ASN A 160 -11.51 9.87 6.27
C ASN A 160 -12.47 9.70 5.08
N GLY A 161 -12.42 8.56 4.40
CA GLY A 161 -13.24 8.28 3.21
C GLY A 161 -12.74 8.91 1.90
N GLN A 162 -11.67 9.71 1.95
CA GLN A 162 -11.03 10.31 0.80
C GLN A 162 -9.86 9.44 0.29
N ARG A 163 -9.59 9.56 -1.01
CA ARG A 163 -8.47 8.91 -1.67
C ARG A 163 -7.29 9.87 -1.72
N VAL A 164 -6.23 9.57 -0.98
CA VAL A 164 -5.02 10.40 -0.87
C VAL A 164 -3.84 9.61 -1.43
N ALA A 165 -3.02 10.22 -2.29
CA ALA A 165 -1.84 9.54 -2.83
C ALA A 165 -0.77 9.33 -1.74
N LEU A 166 -0.05 8.21 -1.79
CA LEU A 166 1.05 7.94 -0.86
C LEU A 166 2.33 8.65 -1.34
N THR A 167 2.45 9.95 -1.02
CA THR A 167 3.62 10.76 -1.39
C THR A 167 4.72 10.73 -0.33
N ASP A 168 4.33 10.70 0.95
CA ASP A 168 5.22 10.83 2.09
C ASP A 168 4.98 9.75 3.13
N ASN A 169 6.05 9.32 3.82
CA ASN A 169 5.96 8.35 4.90
C ASN A 169 5.07 8.82 6.06
N LYS A 170 4.93 10.14 6.27
CA LYS A 170 4.02 10.70 7.29
C LYS A 170 2.58 10.23 7.11
N ILE A 171 2.10 10.13 5.87
CA ILE A 171 0.74 9.68 5.56
C ILE A 171 0.52 8.24 6.05
N ILE A 172 1.57 7.43 5.99
CA ILE A 172 1.57 6.02 6.40
C ILE A 172 1.65 5.93 7.92
N GLU A 173 2.62 6.65 8.50
CA GLU A 173 2.82 6.71 9.94
C GLU A 173 1.56 7.21 10.66
N ASP A 174 0.97 8.33 10.25
CA ASP A 174 -0.25 8.86 10.85
C ASP A 174 -1.45 7.91 10.68
N GLY A 175 -1.53 7.19 9.55
CA GLY A 175 -2.66 6.30 9.24
C GLY A 175 -2.59 4.91 9.88
N LEU A 176 -1.38 4.41 10.13
CA LEU A 176 -1.10 3.04 10.56
C LEU A 176 -0.39 2.92 11.91
N SER A 177 0.32 3.95 12.41
CA SER A 177 1.11 3.86 13.64
C SER A 177 0.30 3.37 14.84
N GLU A 178 -0.86 3.98 15.11
CA GLU A 178 -1.76 3.60 16.21
C GLU A 178 -2.24 2.15 16.09
N LYS A 179 -2.57 1.73 14.86
CA LYS A 179 -3.12 0.39 14.59
C LYS A 179 -2.06 -0.70 14.60
N THR A 180 -0.83 -0.35 14.23
CA THR A 180 0.29 -1.28 14.09
C THR A 180 1.28 -1.20 15.24
N LYS A 181 0.98 -0.39 16.28
CA LYS A 181 1.86 -0.14 17.42
C LYS A 181 3.26 0.31 16.99
N GLY A 182 3.35 1.12 15.94
CA GLY A 182 4.63 1.62 15.38
C GLY A 182 5.41 0.62 14.52
N ALA A 183 4.82 -0.55 14.18
CA ALA A 183 5.48 -1.53 13.33
C ALA A 183 5.57 -1.10 11.85
N VAL A 184 4.67 -0.22 11.40
CA VAL A 184 4.63 0.28 10.01
C VAL A 184 4.73 1.79 10.02
N ILE A 185 5.89 2.31 9.61
CA ILE A 185 6.18 3.75 9.56
C ILE A 185 6.46 4.23 8.13
N CYS A 186 6.93 3.35 7.25
CA CYS A 186 7.35 3.73 5.89
C CYS A 186 6.75 2.84 4.81
N MET A 187 6.95 3.26 3.54
CA MET A 187 6.53 2.49 2.36
C MET A 187 7.15 1.09 2.32
N GLU A 188 8.42 0.93 2.68
CA GLU A 188 9.08 -0.38 2.64
C GLU A 188 8.56 -1.33 3.73
N ASP A 189 8.19 -0.81 4.91
CA ASP A 189 7.49 -1.62 5.92
C ASP A 189 6.14 -2.10 5.39
N MET A 190 5.39 -1.25 4.68
CA MET A 190 4.12 -1.66 4.04
C MET A 190 4.34 -2.73 2.98
N VAL A 191 5.36 -2.58 2.12
CA VAL A 191 5.73 -3.59 1.12
C VAL A 191 6.03 -4.91 1.81
N HIS A 192 6.83 -4.90 2.88
CA HIS A 192 7.20 -6.09 3.63
C HIS A 192 6.00 -6.77 4.28
N GLN A 193 5.16 -6.03 5.01
CA GLN A 193 3.97 -6.57 5.65
C GLN A 193 2.98 -7.16 4.65
N ILE A 194 2.85 -6.55 3.46
CA ILE A 194 1.99 -7.05 2.40
C ILE A 194 2.57 -8.31 1.77
N TYR A 195 3.83 -8.28 1.35
CA TYR A 195 4.49 -9.37 0.64
C TYR A 195 4.63 -10.63 1.49
N THR A 196 5.06 -10.48 2.74
CA THR A 196 5.22 -11.60 3.69
C THR A 196 3.91 -12.06 4.31
N VAL A 197 2.82 -11.30 4.12
CA VAL A 197 1.52 -11.51 4.80
C VAL A 197 1.71 -11.52 6.32
N GLY A 198 2.35 -10.47 6.82
CA GLY A 198 2.67 -10.30 8.22
C GLY A 198 1.44 -10.04 9.12
N PRO A 199 1.65 -9.85 10.44
CA PRO A 199 0.55 -9.74 11.40
C PRO A 199 -0.38 -8.55 11.13
N TYR A 200 0.14 -7.46 10.54
CA TYR A 200 -0.61 -6.24 10.25
C TYR A 200 -1.09 -6.14 8.79
N PHE A 201 -1.13 -7.27 8.08
CA PHE A 201 -1.54 -7.33 6.67
C PHE A 201 -2.94 -6.73 6.45
N LYS A 202 -3.88 -7.04 7.35
CA LYS A 202 -5.28 -6.61 7.23
C LYS A 202 -5.42 -5.10 7.36
N GLU A 203 -4.68 -4.51 8.28
CA GLU A 203 -4.61 -3.08 8.56
C GLU A 203 -4.03 -2.35 7.35
N CYS A 204 -2.91 -2.84 6.81
CA CYS A 204 -2.28 -2.29 5.60
C CYS A 204 -3.23 -2.37 4.40
N CYS A 205 -3.88 -3.51 4.15
CA CYS A 205 -4.82 -3.67 3.05
C CYS A 205 -6.10 -2.82 3.20
N LYS A 206 -6.56 -2.60 4.44
CA LYS A 206 -7.73 -1.74 4.72
C LYS A 206 -7.40 -0.26 4.54
N PHE A 207 -6.19 0.14 4.92
CA PHE A 207 -5.65 1.49 4.72
C PHE A 207 -5.50 1.82 3.23
N LEU A 208 -5.10 0.84 2.40
CA LEU A 208 -5.03 1.03 0.95
C LEU A 208 -6.42 1.18 0.33
N TRP A 209 -6.55 2.20 -0.52
CA TRP A 209 -7.61 2.30 -1.51
C TRP A 209 -7.38 1.25 -2.62
N PRO A 210 -8.42 0.63 -3.20
CA PRO A 210 -8.24 -0.25 -4.35
C PRO A 210 -7.42 0.41 -5.46
N PHE A 211 -6.38 -0.28 -5.94
CA PHE A 211 -5.51 0.22 -6.99
C PHE A 211 -6.32 0.46 -8.26
N LYS A 212 -6.19 1.64 -8.86
CA LYS A 212 -6.79 1.93 -10.16
C LYS A 212 -5.75 1.69 -11.24
N MET A 213 -5.82 0.53 -11.89
CA MET A 213 -4.86 0.11 -12.91
C MET A 213 -5.23 0.69 -14.28
N ASN A 214 -4.23 0.91 -15.14
CA ASN A 214 -4.48 1.29 -16.53
C ASN A 214 -4.84 0.05 -17.36
N THR A 215 -5.41 0.25 -18.54
CA THR A 215 -5.57 -0.82 -19.54
C THR A 215 -4.18 -1.37 -19.91
N PRO A 216 -4.01 -2.70 -20.03
CA PRO A 216 -2.70 -3.27 -20.35
C PRO A 216 -2.20 -2.82 -21.71
N ALA A 217 -0.93 -2.42 -21.79
CA ALA A 217 -0.23 -2.23 -23.06
C ALA A 217 -0.30 -3.52 -23.91
N GLY A 218 -0.66 -3.39 -25.19
CA GLY A 218 -0.92 -4.54 -26.07
C GLY A 218 -2.26 -5.26 -25.83
N GLY A 219 -3.11 -4.74 -24.94
CA GLY A 219 -4.45 -5.26 -24.70
C GLY A 219 -4.51 -6.57 -23.93
N MET A 220 -5.72 -7.12 -23.89
CA MET A 220 -6.03 -8.43 -23.34
C MET A 220 -6.28 -9.42 -24.48
N ARG A 221 -5.98 -10.70 -24.28
CA ARG A 221 -6.21 -11.77 -25.25
C ARG A 221 -7.70 -12.01 -25.43
N ARG A 222 -8.36 -12.57 -24.41
CA ARG A 222 -9.81 -12.81 -24.37
C ARG A 222 -10.31 -12.78 -22.94
N LYS A 223 -11.12 -11.77 -22.60
CA LYS A 223 -11.62 -11.52 -21.23
C LYS A 223 -12.63 -12.54 -20.72
N VAL A 224 -13.20 -13.35 -21.60
CA VAL A 224 -14.31 -14.26 -21.28
C VAL A 224 -13.81 -15.68 -20.97
N LEU A 225 -12.69 -16.06 -21.56
CA LEU A 225 -12.09 -17.39 -21.40
C LEU A 225 -11.14 -17.42 -20.21
N HIS A 226 -11.06 -18.58 -19.57
CA HIS A 226 -10.11 -18.83 -18.48
C HIS A 226 -8.68 -18.79 -18.99
N PHE A 227 -7.72 -18.45 -18.12
CA PHE A 227 -6.31 -18.37 -18.47
C PHE A 227 -5.76 -19.70 -19.03
N ALA A 228 -6.19 -20.83 -18.49
CA ALA A 228 -5.84 -22.17 -18.97
C ALA A 228 -6.27 -22.42 -20.43
N ASP A 229 -7.37 -21.81 -20.87
CA ASP A 229 -7.91 -21.92 -22.23
C ASP A 229 -7.37 -20.82 -23.17
N GLY A 230 -6.28 -20.14 -22.77
CA GLY A 230 -5.68 -19.04 -23.52
C GLY A 230 -6.39 -17.68 -23.36
N GLY A 231 -7.28 -17.55 -22.39
CA GLY A 231 -7.93 -16.29 -22.04
C GLY A 231 -7.20 -15.47 -20.96
N ASP A 232 -7.97 -14.67 -20.23
CA ASP A 232 -7.45 -13.75 -19.20
C ASP A 232 -8.14 -13.87 -17.84
N CYS A 233 -9.29 -14.53 -17.72
CA CYS A 233 -9.93 -14.65 -16.41
C CYS A 233 -9.33 -15.79 -15.57
N GLY A 234 -9.56 -15.72 -14.26
CA GLY A 234 -9.15 -16.73 -13.28
C GLY A 234 -7.69 -16.68 -12.82
N ASN A 235 -7.20 -17.82 -12.33
CA ASN A 235 -5.85 -17.94 -11.76
C ASN A 235 -4.80 -18.02 -12.87
N ARG A 236 -3.85 -17.09 -12.83
CA ARG A 236 -2.70 -17.05 -13.75
C ARG A 236 -1.35 -17.17 -13.03
N GLU A 237 -1.36 -17.51 -11.76
CA GLU A 237 -0.16 -17.76 -10.96
C GLU A 237 0.88 -16.63 -11.07
N GLU A 238 2.10 -16.93 -11.50
CA GLU A 238 3.21 -15.97 -11.64
C GLU A 238 3.04 -15.03 -12.85
N TYR A 239 2.28 -15.42 -13.88
CA TYR A 239 2.04 -14.59 -15.09
C TYR A 239 1.21 -13.33 -14.81
N VAL A 240 0.70 -13.20 -13.58
CA VAL A 240 0.11 -11.94 -13.12
C VAL A 240 1.12 -10.80 -13.14
N ASN A 241 2.40 -11.09 -12.91
CA ASN A 241 3.45 -10.08 -12.81
C ASN A 241 3.66 -9.35 -14.14
N ASP A 242 3.64 -10.08 -15.25
CA ASP A 242 3.75 -9.51 -16.58
C ASP A 242 2.55 -8.64 -16.93
N LEU A 243 1.34 -9.05 -16.51
CA LEU A 243 0.15 -8.24 -16.72
C LEU A 243 0.18 -6.97 -15.88
N ILE A 244 0.56 -7.07 -14.60
CA ILE A 244 0.72 -5.91 -13.71
C ILE A 244 1.72 -4.93 -14.34
N ALA A 245 2.87 -5.42 -14.80
CA ALA A 245 3.90 -4.58 -15.44
C ALA A 245 3.37 -3.82 -16.66
N ARG A 246 2.49 -4.43 -17.48
CA ARG A 246 1.85 -3.76 -18.63
C ARG A 246 0.75 -2.77 -18.26
N MET A 247 0.23 -2.80 -17.03
CA MET A 247 -0.88 -1.96 -16.55
C MET A 247 -0.44 -0.85 -15.58
N LEU A 248 0.83 -0.84 -15.18
CA LEU A 248 1.45 0.16 -14.31
C LEU A 248 1.92 1.37 -15.10
#